data_AF-A0A1J1LV11-F1
#
_entry.id   AF-A0A1J1LV11-F1
#
_cell.length_a   1.000
_cell.length_b   1.000
_cell.length_c   1.000
_cell.angle_alpha   90.00
_cell.angle_beta   90.00
_cell.angle_gamma   90.00
#
_symmetry.space_group_name_H-M   'P 1'
#
loop_
_entity.id
_entity.type
_entity.pdbx_description
1 polymer ?
#
loop_
_entity_poly.entity_id
_entity_poly.type
_entity_poly.pdbx_seq_one_letter_code
_entity_poly.pdbx_strand_id
1 'polypeptide(L)'
;MSTLPLIISDETLRDGEQQAGLFFPYETKKTLAKLISQTGVHQIDIMPAVHETEEHLLKTLVAEGNRSIMMAATMVGKQFIDQAIACGVERIILFYAVSDRLLLLRDTEVRNLIAPPEKIKDKNLPNELVRRVRENMINKVLENLR
;
A
#
# COMPACT_ATOMS: atom_id res chain seq x y z
N MET A 1 26.25 6.89 -25.92
CA MET A 1 25.83 6.03 -24.79
C MET A 1 24.30 6.02 -24.78
N SER A 2 23.66 4.85 -24.78
CA SER A 2 22.21 4.73 -24.64
C SER A 2 21.81 4.95 -23.18
N THR A 3 20.83 5.82 -22.92
CA THR A 3 20.24 6.01 -21.59
C THR A 3 18.99 5.15 -21.45
N LEU A 4 18.79 4.57 -20.26
CA LEU A 4 17.55 3.88 -19.90
C LEU A 4 16.65 4.85 -19.12
N PRO A 5 15.37 5.00 -19.46
CA PRO A 5 14.45 5.80 -18.66
C PRO A 5 14.17 5.08 -17.34
N LEU A 6 14.49 5.72 -16.22
CA LEU A 6 14.23 5.22 -14.86
C LEU A 6 13.18 6.09 -14.18
N ILE A 7 12.26 5.45 -13.47
CA ILE A 7 11.32 6.12 -12.57
C ILE A 7 11.84 5.92 -11.15
N ILE A 8 11.94 7.01 -10.40
CA ILE A 8 12.38 7.03 -9.01
C ILE A 8 11.17 7.33 -8.14
N SER A 9 10.81 6.37 -7.28
CA SER A 9 9.78 6.53 -6.26
C SER A 9 10.44 6.69 -4.89
N ASP A 10 10.11 7.75 -4.19
CA ASP A 10 10.54 7.98 -2.82
C ASP A 10 9.48 7.48 -1.85
N GLU A 11 9.87 6.60 -0.93
CA GLU A 11 8.99 6.04 0.11
C GLU A 11 9.41 6.49 1.53
N THR A 12 10.22 7.55 1.66
CA THR A 12 10.72 8.03 2.96
C THR A 12 9.56 8.39 3.91
N LEU A 13 8.49 8.96 3.36
CA LEU A 13 7.33 9.43 4.11
C LEU A 13 6.27 8.35 4.37
N ARG A 14 6.47 7.13 3.86
CA ARG A 14 5.60 5.98 4.16
C ARG A 14 6.40 4.85 4.76
N ASP A 15 7.22 4.17 3.96
CA ASP A 15 8.00 3.01 4.40
C ASP A 15 9.09 3.42 5.39
N GLY A 16 9.74 4.56 5.12
CA GLY A 16 10.75 5.13 6.03
C GLY A 16 10.18 5.47 7.42
N GLU A 17 8.98 6.04 7.49
CA GLU A 17 8.34 6.38 8.78
C GLU A 17 7.87 5.15 9.57
N GLN A 18 7.69 3.99 8.93
CA GLN A 18 7.32 2.76 9.64
C GLN A 18 8.43 2.21 10.55
N GLN A 19 9.62 2.83 10.52
CA GLN A 19 10.70 2.52 11.46
C GLN A 19 10.25 2.75 12.91
N ALA A 20 10.43 1.73 13.76
CA ALA A 20 10.05 1.81 15.17
C ALA A 20 10.70 3.01 15.87
N GLY A 21 9.88 3.81 16.55
CA GLY A 21 10.30 5.01 17.27
C GLY A 21 10.47 6.27 16.40
N LEU A 22 10.21 6.18 15.10
CA LEU A 22 10.17 7.34 14.21
C LEU A 22 8.74 7.83 14.02
N PHE A 23 8.57 9.15 14.07
CA PHE A 23 7.31 9.82 13.78
C PHE A 23 7.62 11.19 13.22
N PHE A 24 7.02 11.56 12.10
CA PHE A 24 7.15 12.88 11.51
C PHE A 24 5.92 13.73 11.86
N PRO A 25 6.08 14.78 12.69
CA PRO A 25 5.01 15.74 12.90
C PRO A 25 4.53 16.34 11.58
N TYR A 26 3.25 16.70 11.48
CA TYR A 26 2.61 17.17 10.25
C TYR A 26 3.44 18.21 9.47
N GLU A 27 3.87 19.30 10.13
CA GLU A 27 4.64 20.37 9.48
C GLU A 27 6.02 19.91 9.01
N THR A 28 6.68 19.03 9.79
CA THR A 28 7.94 18.41 9.41
C THR A 28 7.75 17.53 8.18
N LYS A 29 6.73 16.68 8.19
CA LYS A 29 6.41 15.75 7.09
C LYS A 29 6.05 16.50 5.81
N LYS A 30 5.27 17.58 5.91
CA LYS A 30 4.95 18.49 4.81
C LYS A 30 6.20 19.17 4.24
N THR A 31 7.09 19.65 5.11
CA THR A 31 8.36 20.26 4.69
C THR A 31 9.24 19.24 3.97
N LEU A 32 9.37 18.02 4.51
CA LEU A 32 10.11 16.93 3.87
C LEU A 32 9.52 16.59 2.50
N ALA A 33 8.21 16.47 2.36
CA ALA A 33 7.57 16.19 1.08
C ALA A 33 7.92 17.24 0.01
N LYS A 34 7.93 18.53 0.38
CA LYS A 34 8.32 19.62 -0.52
C LYS A 34 9.79 19.60 -0.89
N LEU A 35 10.67 19.27 0.07
CA LEU A 35 12.10 19.16 -0.20
C LEU A 35 12.42 17.95 -1.08
N ILE A 36 11.80 16.81 -0.80
CA ILE A 36 11.93 15.57 -1.59
C ILE A 36 11.44 15.82 -3.02
N SER A 37 10.32 16.53 -3.22
CA SER A 37 9.80 16.80 -4.57
C SER A 37 10.75 17.64 -5.42
N GLN A 38 11.60 18.46 -4.80
CA GLN A 38 12.61 19.28 -5.47
C GLN A 38 13.88 18.49 -5.86
N THR A 39 14.05 17.26 -5.37
CA THR A 39 15.23 16.43 -5.68
C THR A 39 15.22 15.82 -7.08
N GLY A 40 14.05 15.84 -7.76
CA GLY A 40 13.87 15.20 -9.07
C GLY A 40 13.33 13.76 -9.00
N VAL A 41 12.83 13.30 -7.85
CA VAL A 41 12.04 12.06 -7.79
C VAL A 41 10.76 12.19 -8.60
N HIS A 42 10.27 11.07 -9.12
CA HIS A 42 9.10 11.05 -9.99
C HIS A 42 7.82 10.87 -9.19
N GLN A 43 7.93 10.27 -8.00
CA GLN A 43 6.81 9.85 -7.18
C GLN A 43 7.18 9.95 -5.69
N ILE A 44 6.23 10.34 -4.84
CA ILE A 44 6.31 10.26 -3.39
C ILE A 44 5.02 9.59 -2.91
N ASP A 45 5.12 8.51 -2.13
CA ASP A 45 3.93 7.83 -1.60
C ASP A 45 3.56 8.26 -0.17
N ILE A 46 2.25 8.36 0.06
CA ILE A 46 1.63 8.59 1.37
C ILE A 46 0.47 7.60 1.48
N MET A 47 0.16 7.12 2.68
CA MET A 47 -0.94 6.17 2.91
C MET A 47 -2.07 6.82 3.74
N PRO A 48 -3.11 7.40 3.11
CA PRO A 48 -4.19 8.10 3.79
C PRO A 48 -4.94 7.26 4.83
N ALA A 49 -5.05 5.95 4.58
CA ALA A 49 -5.77 5.01 5.43
C ALA A 49 -5.10 4.77 6.80
N VAL A 50 -3.85 5.22 7.00
CA VAL A 50 -3.14 5.06 8.27
C VAL A 50 -3.73 5.98 9.35
N HIS A 51 -3.98 7.25 9.02
CA HIS A 51 -4.50 8.23 9.97
C HIS A 51 -5.05 9.47 9.23
N GLU A 52 -5.99 10.20 9.84
CA GLU A 52 -6.58 11.42 9.27
C GLU A 52 -5.54 12.50 8.92
N THR A 53 -4.42 12.53 9.66
CA THR A 53 -3.30 13.45 9.41
C THR A 53 -2.59 13.15 8.09
N GLU A 54 -2.51 11.87 7.70
CA GLU A 54 -1.94 11.44 6.41
C GLU A 54 -2.84 11.85 5.25
N GLU A 55 -4.15 11.64 5.42
CA GLU A 55 -5.15 12.07 4.45
C GLU A 55 -5.13 13.59 4.27
N HIS A 56 -5.11 14.34 5.38
CA HIS A 56 -5.06 15.79 5.36
C HIS A 56 -3.77 16.32 4.72
N LEU A 57 -2.62 15.69 5.02
CA LEU A 57 -1.33 16.04 4.42
C LEU A 57 -1.35 15.84 2.90
N LEU A 58 -1.82 14.67 2.45
CA LEU A 58 -1.87 14.36 1.03
C LEU A 58 -2.78 15.33 0.27
N LYS A 59 -3.98 15.60 0.80
CA LYS A 59 -4.91 16.61 0.24
C LYS A 59 -4.27 17.99 0.15
N THR A 60 -3.55 18.40 1.20
CA THR A 60 -2.85 19.69 1.24
C THR A 60 -1.78 19.77 0.16
N LEU A 61 -0.92 18.75 0.03
CA LEU A 61 0.15 18.73 -0.97
C LEU A 61 -0.40 18.73 -2.41
N VAL A 62 -1.49 18.00 -2.66
CA VAL A 62 -2.20 17.99 -3.94
C VAL A 62 -2.76 19.38 -4.25
N ALA A 63 -3.42 20.04 -3.29
CA ALA A 63 -3.97 21.39 -3.44
C ALA A 63 -2.88 22.46 -3.66
N GLU A 64 -1.68 22.25 -3.12
CA GLU A 64 -0.50 23.10 -3.33
C GLU A 64 0.20 22.86 -4.68
N GLY A 65 -0.38 22.05 -5.57
CA GLY A 65 0.12 21.84 -6.94
C GLY A 65 1.07 20.66 -7.12
N ASN A 66 1.25 19.81 -6.09
CA ASN A 66 2.12 18.62 -6.18
C ASN A 66 1.37 17.37 -6.68
N ARG A 67 0.23 17.55 -7.36
CA ARG A 67 -0.64 16.43 -7.78
C ARG A 67 0.08 15.38 -8.63
N SER A 68 0.99 15.80 -9.51
CA SER A 68 1.67 14.92 -10.47
C SER A 68 2.73 14.02 -9.85
N ILE A 69 3.26 14.38 -8.67
CA ILE A 69 4.30 13.63 -7.95
C ILE A 69 3.73 12.82 -6.79
N MET A 70 2.60 13.24 -6.21
CA MET A 70 2.01 12.56 -5.07
C MET A 70 1.25 11.28 -5.45
N MET A 71 1.49 10.21 -4.69
CA MET A 71 0.80 8.92 -4.78
C MET A 71 0.05 8.62 -3.49
N ALA A 72 -1.09 7.96 -3.61
CA ALA A 72 -1.76 7.33 -2.47
C ALA A 72 -1.49 5.82 -2.49
N ALA A 73 -0.72 5.31 -1.53
CA ALA A 73 -0.63 3.88 -1.28
C ALA A 73 -1.87 3.40 -0.54
N THR A 74 -2.43 2.26 -0.93
CA THR A 74 -3.66 1.75 -0.32
C THR A 74 -3.84 0.24 -0.49
N MET A 75 -4.53 -0.37 0.46
CA MET A 75 -4.92 -1.78 0.39
C MET A 75 -6.01 -1.99 -0.66
N VAL A 76 -6.12 -3.21 -1.18
CA VAL A 76 -7.25 -3.59 -2.05
C VAL A 76 -8.53 -3.74 -1.22
N GLY A 77 -9.25 -2.63 -1.08
CA GLY A 77 -10.55 -2.53 -0.44
C GLY A 77 -11.27 -1.29 -0.95
N LYS A 78 -12.53 -1.40 -1.39
CA LYS A 78 -13.24 -0.30 -2.05
C LYS A 78 -13.20 1.00 -1.25
N GLN A 79 -13.44 0.93 0.06
CA GLN A 79 -13.38 2.09 0.96
C GLN A 79 -12.01 2.81 0.95
N PHE A 80 -10.91 2.05 0.91
CA PHE A 80 -9.56 2.62 0.95
C PHE A 80 -9.14 3.16 -0.42
N ILE A 81 -9.68 2.59 -1.50
CA ILE A 81 -9.53 3.11 -2.86
C ILE A 81 -10.31 4.42 -3.02
N ASP A 82 -11.56 4.45 -2.58
CA ASP A 82 -12.41 5.64 -2.60
C ASP A 82 -11.76 6.77 -1.77
N GLN A 83 -11.20 6.45 -0.59
CA GLN A 83 -10.45 7.41 0.24
C GLN A 83 -9.20 7.95 -0.48
N ALA A 84 -8.43 7.09 -1.13
CA ALA A 84 -7.27 7.49 -1.92
C ALA A 84 -7.66 8.42 -3.09
N ILE A 85 -8.73 8.08 -3.83
CA ILE A 85 -9.27 8.91 -4.91
C ILE A 85 -9.72 10.28 -4.38
N ALA A 86 -10.40 10.30 -3.23
CA ALA A 86 -10.86 11.53 -2.58
C ALA A 86 -9.73 12.46 -2.13
N CYS A 87 -8.47 11.99 -2.07
CA CYS A 87 -7.30 12.83 -1.83
C CYS A 87 -6.88 13.65 -3.06
N GLY A 88 -7.42 13.35 -4.25
CA GLY A 88 -7.16 14.09 -5.48
C GLY A 88 -5.90 13.69 -6.23
N VAL A 89 -5.23 12.61 -5.85
CA VAL A 89 -4.06 12.07 -6.58
C VAL A 89 -4.43 11.58 -7.98
N GLU A 90 -3.47 11.55 -8.89
CA GLU A 90 -3.65 10.99 -10.25
C GLU A 90 -3.40 9.48 -10.30
N ARG A 91 -2.62 8.96 -9.36
CA ARG A 91 -2.15 7.58 -9.35
C ARG A 91 -2.20 7.03 -7.93
N ILE A 92 -2.59 5.76 -7.83
CA ILE A 92 -2.67 5.00 -6.57
C ILE A 92 -1.75 3.80 -6.65
N ILE A 93 -1.11 3.46 -5.53
CA ILE A 93 -0.30 2.25 -5.38
C ILE A 93 -1.14 1.23 -4.64
N LEU A 94 -1.59 0.19 -5.33
CA LEU A 94 -2.35 -0.91 -4.73
C LEU A 94 -1.42 -2.02 -4.29
N PHE A 95 -1.59 -2.49 -3.05
CA PHE A 95 -0.87 -3.65 -2.55
C PHE A 95 -1.81 -4.70 -1.94
N TYR A 96 -1.45 -5.96 -2.18
CA TYR A 96 -2.10 -7.12 -1.59
C TYR A 96 -1.08 -8.23 -1.40
N ALA A 97 -1.20 -8.98 -0.30
CA ALA A 97 -0.32 -10.11 -0.04
C ALA A 97 -0.77 -11.32 -0.87
N VAL A 98 0.12 -11.84 -1.72
CA VAL A 98 -0.21 -12.94 -2.67
C VAL A 98 0.61 -14.21 -2.46
N SER A 99 1.52 -14.24 -1.48
CA SER A 99 2.23 -15.48 -1.15
C SER A 99 1.26 -16.48 -0.52
N ASP A 100 1.39 -17.77 -0.88
CA ASP A 100 0.50 -18.83 -0.37
C ASP A 100 0.41 -18.80 1.16
N ARG A 101 1.54 -18.58 1.83
CA ARG A 101 1.61 -18.47 3.29
C ARG A 101 0.75 -17.33 3.83
N LEU A 102 0.84 -16.13 3.27
CA LEU A 102 0.05 -14.99 3.73
C LEU A 102 -1.42 -15.15 3.37
N LEU A 103 -1.74 -15.72 2.21
CA LEU A 103 -3.12 -16.02 1.82
C LEU A 103 -3.77 -16.99 2.81
N LEU A 104 -3.09 -18.08 3.16
CA LEU A 104 -3.58 -19.05 4.14
C LEU A 104 -3.78 -18.46 5.54
N LEU A 105 -2.87 -17.59 5.99
CA LEU A 105 -2.96 -16.97 7.31
C LEU A 105 -4.06 -15.91 7.40
N ARG A 106 -4.40 -15.28 6.26
CA ARG A 106 -5.36 -14.15 6.19
C ARG A 106 -6.74 -14.55 5.68
N ASP A 107 -6.88 -15.71 5.06
CA ASP A 107 -8.18 -16.29 4.68
C ASP A 107 -8.83 -16.91 5.92
N THR A 108 -9.90 -16.28 6.41
CA THR A 108 -10.59 -16.70 7.63
C THR A 108 -11.30 -18.05 7.48
N GLU A 109 -11.83 -18.35 6.30
CA GLU A 109 -12.47 -19.64 6.04
C GLU A 109 -11.45 -20.77 6.13
N VAL A 110 -10.31 -20.60 5.48
CA VAL A 110 -9.27 -21.64 5.45
C VAL A 110 -8.52 -21.72 6.77
N ARG A 111 -8.23 -20.59 7.43
CA ARG A 111 -7.59 -20.57 8.75
C ARG A 111 -8.37 -21.37 9.80
N ASN A 112 -9.70 -21.34 9.76
CA ASN A 112 -10.53 -22.10 10.70
C ASN A 112 -10.53 -23.62 10.43
N LEU A 113 -10.21 -24.04 9.20
CA LEU A 113 -10.15 -25.46 8.81
C LEU A 113 -8.83 -26.15 9.22
N ILE A 114 -7.77 -25.38 9.50
CA ILE A 114 -6.39 -25.88 9.57
C ILE A 114 -5.75 -25.77 10.98
N ALA A 115 -6.54 -25.61 12.03
CA ALA A 115 -6.02 -25.38 13.38
C ALA A 115 -5.16 -26.57 13.89
N PRO A 116 -3.93 -26.33 14.42
CA PRO A 116 -3.29 -25.03 14.64
C PRO A 116 -2.42 -24.56 13.45
N PRO A 117 -2.59 -23.32 12.94
CA PRO A 117 -1.88 -22.80 11.77
C PRO A 117 -0.36 -22.66 11.96
N GLU A 118 0.13 -22.63 13.21
CA GLU A 118 1.55 -22.63 13.55
C GLU A 118 2.26 -23.97 13.25
N LYS A 119 1.52 -25.07 13.08
CA LYS A 119 2.11 -26.39 12.78
C LYS A 119 2.32 -26.64 11.28
N ILE A 120 1.80 -25.76 10.44
CA ILE A 120 1.86 -25.93 8.99
C ILE A 120 3.15 -25.31 8.46
N LYS A 121 4.07 -26.18 8.06
CA LYS A 121 5.28 -25.78 7.35
C LYS A 121 4.93 -25.50 5.89
N ASP A 122 5.46 -24.41 5.33
CA ASP A 122 5.20 -23.98 3.95
C ASP A 122 5.40 -25.10 2.91
N LYS A 123 6.34 -26.02 3.17
CA LYS A 123 6.67 -27.14 2.27
C LYS A 123 5.60 -28.25 2.17
N ASN A 124 4.62 -28.28 3.08
CA ASN A 124 3.63 -29.36 3.18
C ASN A 124 2.18 -28.86 3.04
N LEU A 125 1.98 -27.76 2.31
CA LEU A 125 0.64 -27.21 2.10
C LEU A 125 -0.16 -28.06 1.11
N PRO A 126 -1.37 -28.54 1.48
CA PRO A 126 -2.23 -29.26 0.54
C PRO A 126 -2.57 -28.39 -0.68
N ASN A 127 -2.33 -28.92 -1.88
CA ASN A 127 -2.55 -28.20 -3.15
C ASN A 127 -3.98 -27.65 -3.28
N GLU A 128 -4.98 -28.39 -2.77
CA GLU A 128 -6.38 -27.96 -2.79
C GLU A 128 -6.61 -26.70 -1.96
N LEU A 129 -5.99 -26.60 -0.79
CA LEU A 129 -6.08 -25.41 0.06
C LEU A 129 -5.40 -24.21 -0.59
N VAL A 130 -4.22 -24.43 -1.19
CA VAL A 130 -3.48 -23.39 -1.93
C VAL A 130 -4.34 -22.85 -3.09
N ARG A 131 -4.95 -23.75 -3.87
CA ARG A 131 -5.86 -23.35 -4.96
C ARG A 131 -7.03 -22.53 -4.42
N ARG A 132 -7.69 -23.01 -3.35
CA ARG A 132 -8.83 -22.33 -2.74
C ARG A 132 -8.49 -20.92 -2.27
N VAL A 133 -7.39 -20.72 -1.53
CA VAL A 133 -7.05 -19.37 -1.04
C VAL A 133 -6.66 -18.40 -2.16
N ARG A 134 -6.08 -18.92 -3.26
CA ARG A 134 -5.79 -18.11 -4.45
C ARG A 134 -7.08 -17.69 -5.16
N GLU A 135 -8.04 -18.60 -5.31
CA GLU A 135 -9.37 -18.30 -5.88
C GLU A 135 -10.12 -17.29 -5.00
N ASN A 136 -10.13 -17.48 -3.68
CA ASN A 136 -10.73 -16.54 -2.74
C ASN A 136 -10.10 -15.14 -2.83
N MET A 137 -8.76 -15.07 -2.94
CA MET A 137 -8.06 -13.81 -3.14
C MET A 137 -8.46 -13.13 -4.45
N ILE A 138 -8.50 -13.87 -5.57
CA ILE A 138 -8.88 -13.31 -6.87
C ILE A 138 -10.30 -12.74 -6.80
N ASN A 139 -11.25 -13.49 -6.23
CA ASN A 139 -12.63 -13.04 -6.09
C ASN A 139 -12.72 -11.75 -5.25
N LYS A 140 -12.01 -11.70 -4.11
CA LYS A 140 -11.99 -10.52 -3.25
C LYS A 140 -11.37 -9.30 -3.93
N VAL A 141 -10.28 -9.48 -4.67
CA VAL A 141 -9.65 -8.41 -5.44
C VAL A 141 -10.61 -7.90 -6.52
N LEU A 142 -11.24 -8.80 -7.28
CA LEU A 142 -12.21 -8.43 -8.32
C LEU A 142 -13.43 -7.68 -7.75
N GLU A 143 -13.95 -8.10 -6.60
CA GLU A 143 -15.06 -7.43 -5.93
C GLU A 143 -14.72 -6.00 -5.52
N ASN A 144 -13.48 -5.75 -5.07
CA ASN A 144 -13.06 -4.45 -4.56
C ASN A 144 -12.54 -3.48 -5.64
N LEU A 145 -12.24 -3.98 -6.84
CA LEU A 145 -11.79 -3.16 -7.98
C LEU A 145 -12.90 -2.82 -8.98
N ARG A 146 -14.09 -3.41 -8.83
CA ARG A 146 -15.30 -3.07 -9.62
C ARG A 146 -16.02 -1.86 -9.02
#